data_AF-A0A9D8BAJ9-F1
#
_entry.id   AF-A0A9D8BAJ9-F1
#
_cell.length_a   1.000
_cell.length_b   1.000
_cell.length_c   1.000
_cell.angle_alpha   90.00
_cell.angle_beta   90.00
_cell.angle_gamma   90.00
#
_symmetry.space_group_name_H-M   'P 1'
#
loop_
_entity.id
_entity.type
_entity.pdbx_description
1 polymer ?
#
loop_
_entity_poly.entity_id
_entity_poly.type
_entity_poly.pdbx_seq_one_letter_code
_entity_poly.pdbx_strand_id
1 'polypeptide(L)'
;MSATQLRQIRKRDGSVQPFDPAKIERAINKAFVATREGSEQVAADLARKVVRIVEGRFPDTLPRVEDVQDIVEQVLMSAGYPAVA
;
A
#
# COMPACT_ATOMS: atom_id res chain seq x y z
N MET A 1 -5.56 14.46 -2.26
CA MET A 1 -4.44 13.49 -2.38
C MET A 1 -3.22 14.23 -2.90
N SER A 2 -2.08 14.15 -2.22
CA SER A 2 -0.81 14.68 -2.74
C SER A 2 -0.33 13.80 -3.90
N ALA A 3 0.20 14.41 -4.95
CA ALA A 3 0.71 13.68 -6.12
C ALA A 3 1.90 12.79 -5.71
N THR A 4 1.76 11.48 -5.90
CA THR A 4 2.84 10.49 -5.73
C THR A 4 3.91 10.74 -6.80
N GLN A 5 5.18 10.69 -6.43
CA GLN A 5 6.31 10.67 -7.37
C GLN A 5 6.50 9.28 -7.99
N LEU A 6 5.99 8.24 -7.32
CA LEU A 6 5.99 6.88 -7.84
C LEU A 6 5.00 6.76 -9.01
N ARG A 7 5.53 6.53 -10.23
CA ARG A 7 4.72 6.48 -11.46
C ARG A 7 4.36 5.07 -11.90
N GLN A 8 5.20 4.10 -11.59
CA GLN A 8 5.11 2.75 -12.13
C GLN A 8 5.39 1.70 -11.05
N ILE A 9 4.93 0.48 -11.31
CA ILE A 9 5.21 -0.70 -10.49
C ILE A 9 5.38 -1.94 -11.38
N ARG A 10 6.24 -2.87 -10.98
CA ARG A 10 6.48 -4.13 -11.70
C ARG A 10 5.68 -5.27 -11.09
N LYS A 11 4.94 -6.02 -11.92
CA LYS A 11 4.22 -7.23 -11.52
C LYS A 11 5.15 -8.46 -11.53
N ARG A 12 4.68 -9.56 -10.95
CA ARG A 12 5.36 -10.87 -10.93
C ARG A 12 5.72 -11.42 -12.31
N ASP A 13 4.86 -11.17 -13.29
CA ASP A 13 5.05 -11.57 -14.70
C ASP A 13 6.09 -10.69 -15.45
N GLY A 14 6.68 -9.70 -14.76
CA GLY A 14 7.62 -8.75 -15.33
C GLY A 14 6.98 -7.54 -16.00
N SER A 15 5.66 -7.53 -16.19
CA SER A 15 4.95 -6.38 -16.78
C SER A 15 4.99 -5.16 -15.86
N VAL A 16 5.05 -3.98 -16.48
CA VAL A 16 5.07 -2.68 -15.78
C VAL A 16 3.73 -1.99 -15.98
N GLN A 17 3.16 -1.49 -14.89
CA GLN A 17 1.88 -0.76 -14.93
C GLN A 17 2.00 0.57 -14.17
N PRO A 18 1.10 1.53 -14.45
CA PRO A 18 1.00 2.74 -13.64
C PRO A 18 0.75 2.40 -12.17
N PHE A 19 1.47 3.08 -11.30
CA PHE A 19 1.21 3.00 -9.87
C PHE A 19 -0.05 3.79 -9.53
N ASP A 20 -0.98 3.16 -8.81
CA ASP A 20 -2.22 3.77 -8.36
C ASP A 20 -2.31 3.66 -6.82
N PRO A 21 -2.04 4.74 -6.07
CA PRO A 21 -2.20 4.77 -4.61
C PRO A 21 -3.59 4.34 -4.15
N ALA A 22 -4.63 4.60 -4.94
CA ALA A 22 -5.99 4.24 -4.57
C ALA A 22 -6.21 2.71 -4.60
N LYS A 23 -5.38 1.94 -5.32
CA LYS A 23 -5.41 0.47 -5.21
C LYS A 23 -5.02 -0.01 -3.82
N ILE A 24 -4.05 0.66 -3.18
CA ILE A 24 -3.59 0.33 -1.83
C ILE A 24 -4.69 0.64 -0.81
N GLU A 25 -5.25 1.85 -0.87
CA GLU A 25 -6.37 2.26 0.00
C GLU A 25 -7.57 1.30 -0.12
N ARG A 26 -7.99 0.98 -1.36
CA ARG A 26 -9.07 0.03 -1.59
C ARG A 26 -8.76 -1.37 -1.06
N ALA A 27 -7.50 -1.82 -1.17
CA ALA A 27 -7.10 -3.12 -0.65
C ALA A 27 -7.17 -3.16 0.88
N ILE A 28 -6.63 -2.14 1.55
CA ILE A 28 -6.68 -2.02 3.01
C ILE A 28 -8.13 -1.92 3.50
N ASN A 29 -8.96 -1.09 2.87
CA ASN A 29 -10.38 -0.96 3.22
C ASN A 29 -11.12 -2.30 3.07
N LYS A 30 -10.90 -3.03 1.97
CA LYS A 30 -11.48 -4.37 1.79
C LYS A 30 -11.06 -5.34 2.90
N ALA A 31 -9.80 -5.31 3.32
CA ALA A 31 -9.31 -6.16 4.41
C ALA A 31 -9.96 -5.78 5.75
N PHE A 32 -10.08 -4.49 6.06
CA PHE A 32 -10.80 -3.98 7.22
C PHE A 32 -12.27 -4.41 7.25
N VAL A 33 -12.97 -4.31 6.12
CA VAL A 33 -14.37 -4.78 6.03
C VAL A 33 -14.47 -6.29 6.28
N ALA A 34 -13.52 -7.07 5.78
CA ALA A 34 -13.51 -8.53 5.96
C ALA A 34 -13.28 -8.93 7.42
N THR A 35 -12.43 -8.21 8.15
CA THR A 35 -12.12 -8.48 9.56
C THR A 35 -13.05 -7.76 10.54
N ARG A 36 -13.87 -6.81 10.05
CA ARG A 36 -14.70 -5.89 10.85
C ARG A 36 -13.87 -5.00 11.79
N GLU A 37 -12.67 -4.63 11.34
CA GLU A 37 -11.79 -3.69 12.04
C GLU A 37 -11.66 -2.38 11.25
N GLY A 38 -11.05 -1.37 11.87
CA GLY A 38 -10.69 -0.12 11.18
C GLY A 38 -11.88 0.69 10.65
N SER A 39 -11.58 1.60 9.71
CA SER A 39 -12.56 2.43 9.01
C SER A 39 -11.99 2.92 7.68
N GLU A 40 -12.82 3.48 6.81
CA GLU A 40 -12.36 4.05 5.53
C GLU A 40 -11.31 5.16 5.75
N GLN A 41 -11.51 5.99 6.79
CA GLN A 41 -10.57 7.05 7.14
C GLN A 41 -9.21 6.46 7.57
N VAL A 42 -9.22 5.43 8.42
CA VAL A 42 -7.99 4.75 8.84
C VAL A 42 -7.31 4.08 7.63
N ALA A 43 -8.07 3.47 6.73
CA ALA A 43 -7.52 2.87 5.50
C ALA A 43 -6.80 3.91 4.65
N ALA A 44 -7.40 5.09 4.47
CA ALA A 44 -6.80 6.18 3.72
C ALA A 44 -5.52 6.72 4.40
N ASP A 45 -5.50 6.81 5.73
CA ASP A 45 -4.32 7.20 6.50
C ASP A 45 -3.17 6.20 6.39
N LEU A 46 -3.48 4.90 6.50
CA LEU A 46 -2.48 3.83 6.36
C LEU A 46 -1.97 3.73 4.92
N ALA A 47 -2.83 3.88 3.91
CA ALA A 47 -2.42 3.91 2.51
C ALA A 47 -1.45 5.07 2.23
N ARG A 48 -1.72 6.27 2.78
CA ARG A 48 -0.77 7.40 2.70
C ARG A 48 0.57 7.10 3.39
N LYS A 49 0.57 6.31 4.46
CA LYS A 49 1.80 5.88 5.14
C LYS A 49 2.58 4.88 4.26
N VAL A 50 1.90 3.90 3.68
CA VAL A 50 2.49 2.93 2.74
C VAL A 50 3.14 3.65 1.56
N VAL A 51 2.43 4.56 0.90
CA VAL A 51 2.95 5.32 -0.25
C VAL A 51 4.25 6.05 0.11
N ARG A 52 4.27 6.75 1.24
CA ARG A 52 5.48 7.46 1.71
C ARG A 52 6.65 6.52 1.97
N ILE A 53 6.40 5.33 2.52
CA ILE A 53 7.45 4.33 2.75
C ILE A 53 7.97 3.78 1.42
N VAL A 54 7.08 3.47 0.47
CA VAL A 54 7.45 2.99 -0.86
C VAL A 54 8.30 4.03 -1.58
N GLU A 55 7.88 5.29 -1.62
CA GLU A 55 8.64 6.39 -2.24
C GLU A 55 10.03 6.56 -1.60
N GLY A 56 10.12 6.48 -0.27
CA GLY A 56 11.39 6.61 0.44
C GLY A 56 12.34 5.40 0.26
N ARG A 57 11.79 4.20 0.09
CA ARG A 57 12.57 2.95 -0.07
C ARG A 57 13.02 2.71 -1.51
N PHE A 58 12.28 3.24 -2.48
CA PHE A 58 12.50 3.04 -3.91
C PHE A 58 12.61 4.37 -4.67
N PRO A 59 13.53 5.28 -4.31
CA PRO A 59 13.64 6.59 -4.95
C PRO A 59 14.07 6.49 -6.43
N ASP A 60 14.97 5.55 -6.75
CA ASP A 60 15.59 5.41 -8.08
C ASP A 60 15.31 4.05 -8.73
N THR A 61 14.46 3.23 -8.11
CA THR A 61 14.21 1.84 -8.53
C THR A 61 12.72 1.59 -8.65
N LEU A 62 12.33 0.74 -9.59
CA LEU A 62 10.94 0.35 -9.77
C LEU A 62 10.55 -0.72 -8.72
N PRO A 63 9.65 -0.42 -7.76
CA PRO A 63 9.21 -1.42 -6.81
C PRO A 63 8.41 -2.52 -7.50
N ARG A 64 8.45 -3.72 -6.91
CA ARG A 64 7.55 -4.80 -7.31
C ARG A 64 6.25 -4.74 -6.52
N VAL A 65 5.22 -5.37 -7.07
CA VAL A 65 3.93 -5.54 -6.39
C VAL A 65 4.08 -6.27 -5.05
N GLU A 66 5.01 -7.23 -4.95
CA GLU A 66 5.33 -7.93 -3.71
C GLU A 66 5.98 -6.99 -2.67
N ASP A 67 6.90 -6.12 -3.10
CA ASP A 67 7.55 -5.18 -2.18
C ASP A 67 6.54 -4.21 -1.55
N VAL A 68 5.51 -3.81 -2.30
CA VAL A 68 4.42 -2.97 -1.79
C VAL A 68 3.51 -3.74 -0.85
N GLN A 69 3.22 -5.02 -1.13
CA GLN A 69 2.44 -5.88 -0.22
C GLN A 69 3.15 -6.04 1.12
N ASP A 70 4.44 -6.38 1.13
CA ASP A 70 5.23 -6.50 2.35
C ASP A 70 5.18 -5.22 3.21
N ILE A 71 5.22 -4.04 2.55
CA ILE A 71 5.11 -2.75 3.25
C ILE A 71 3.70 -2.53 3.81
N VAL A 72 2.64 -2.94 3.09
CA VAL A 72 1.26 -2.88 3.59
C VAL A 72 1.12 -3.74 4.86
N GLU A 73 1.58 -4.98 4.82
CA GLU A 73 1.53 -5.91 5.97
C GLU A 73 2.28 -5.33 7.17
N GLN A 74 3.51 -4.84 6.97
CA GLN A 74 4.31 -4.19 8.02
C GLN A 74 3.61 -2.99 8.63
N VAL A 75 2.96 -2.15 7.81
CA VAL A 75 2.23 -0.97 8.27
C VAL A 75 1.00 -1.39 9.10
N LEU A 76 0.26 -2.41 8.67
CA LEU A 76 -0.90 -2.93 9.39
C LEU A 76 -0.53 -3.55 10.73
N MET A 77 0.51 -4.40 10.76
CA MET A 77 1.05 -4.97 12.00
C MET A 77 1.50 -3.87 12.97
N SER A 78 2.25 -2.88 12.47
CA SER A 78 2.74 -1.75 13.28
C SER A 78 1.62 -0.84 13.78
N ALA A 79 0.48 -0.81 13.09
CA ALA A 79 -0.69 -0.04 13.47
C ALA A 79 -1.63 -0.80 14.44
N GLY A 80 -1.28 -2.03 14.80
CA GLY A 80 -2.07 -2.85 15.73
C GLY A 80 -3.22 -3.62 15.06
N TYR A 81 -3.13 -3.87 13.76
CA TYR A 81 -4.11 -4.63 12.99
C TYR A 81 -3.54 -5.96 12.46
N PRO A 82 -3.09 -6.88 13.34
CA PRO A 82 -2.46 -8.14 12.91
C PRO A 82 -3.44 -9.11 12.21
N ALA A 83 -4.75 -8.98 12.44
CA ALA A 83 -5.76 -9.79 11.76
C ALA A 83 -6.06 -9.31 10.32
N VAL A 84 -5.62 -8.09 9.99
CA VAL A 84 -5.82 -7.43 8.68
C VAL A 84 -4.58 -7.55 7.80
N ALA A 85 -3.41 -7.64 8.43
CA ALA A 85 -2.12 -7.83 7.79
C ALA A 85 -2.05 -9.16 7.04
#